data_AF-V9V695-F1
#
_entry.id   AF-V9V695-F1
#
_cell.length_a   1.000
_cell.length_b   1.000
_cell.length_c   1.000
_cell.angle_alpha   90.00
_cell.angle_beta   90.00
_cell.angle_gamma   90.00
#
_symmetry.space_group_name_H-M   'P 1'
#
loop_
_entity.id
_entity.type
_entity.pdbx_description
1 polymer ?
#
loop_
_entity_poly.entity_id
_entity_poly.type
_entity_poly.pdbx_seq_one_letter_code
_entity_poly.pdbx_strand_id
1 'polypeptide(L)'
;MPEKIELDLDAIEAAAKAATPQDFVSAQVGGAEEGWMECPGCGGEGSVELTADYLNYDGVALGVQFYGIGEPHIHAEAHYRAARPAVVLTMVEEIRSLRQQLEEQKGTSRTITLSGCEFTEDDLLRTAVRMVRGTTRMKQPRWVLMKDAFCCGSGVAHALCRRFGFDPDEDLRK
;
A
#
# COMPACT_ATOMS: atom_id res chain seq x y z
N MET A 1 -11.42 1.41 15.45
CA MET A 1 -10.79 1.12 14.14
C MET A 1 -9.44 1.80 14.19
N PRO A 2 -8.32 1.08 13.99
CA PRO A 2 -7.02 1.74 13.96
C PRO A 2 -7.01 2.78 12.83
N GLU A 3 -6.43 3.93 13.13
CA GLU A 3 -6.25 5.03 12.19
C GLU A 3 -5.49 4.52 10.95
N LYS A 4 -5.93 4.90 9.76
CA LYS A 4 -5.29 4.45 8.52
C LYS A 4 -3.90 5.10 8.46
N ILE A 5 -2.85 4.31 8.67
CA ILE A 5 -1.47 4.78 8.53
C ILE A 5 -1.22 5.08 7.06
N GLU A 6 -0.93 6.34 6.75
CA GLU A 6 -0.50 6.76 5.42
C GLU A 6 0.99 6.42 5.22
N LEU A 7 1.32 5.78 4.09
CA LEU A 7 2.68 5.38 3.76
C LEU A 7 3.34 6.46 2.90
N ASP A 8 4.08 7.35 3.55
CA ASP A 8 4.99 8.29 2.90
C ASP A 8 6.30 7.59 2.54
N LEU A 9 6.36 7.03 1.33
CA LEU A 9 7.51 6.26 0.86
C LEU A 9 8.75 7.13 0.67
N ASP A 10 8.59 8.42 0.37
CA ASP A 10 9.70 9.33 0.11
C ASP A 10 10.39 9.70 1.43
N ALA A 11 9.61 10.00 2.48
CA ALA A 11 10.14 10.24 3.81
C ALA A 11 10.82 8.97 4.39
N ILE A 12 10.21 7.80 4.22
CA ILE A 12 10.77 6.52 4.67
C ILE A 12 12.10 6.24 3.96
N GLU A 13 12.16 6.40 2.63
CA GLU A 13 13.39 6.20 1.87
C GLU A 13 14.49 7.18 2.28
N ALA A 14 14.15 8.47 2.46
CA ALA A 14 15.11 9.48 2.88
C ALA A 14 15.70 9.16 4.26
N ALA A 15 14.86 8.76 5.23
CA ALA A 15 15.30 8.36 6.55
C ALA A 15 16.20 7.10 6.50
N ALA A 16 15.82 6.09 5.72
CA ALA A 16 16.61 4.87 5.58
C ALA A 16 17.98 5.13 4.91
N LYS A 17 18.05 6.01 3.90
CA LYS A 17 19.33 6.40 3.26
C LYS A 17 20.24 7.21 4.18
N ALA A 18 19.67 8.01 5.08
CA ALA A 18 20.43 8.82 6.03
C ALA A 18 20.95 8.01 7.24
N ALA A 19 20.30 6.88 7.55
CA ALA A 19 20.71 6.00 8.63
C ALA A 19 22.01 5.24 8.30
N THR A 20 22.73 4.81 9.33
CA THR A 20 23.80 3.81 9.17
C THR A 20 23.17 2.46 8.79
N PRO A 21 23.96 1.47 8.29
CA PRO A 21 23.43 0.14 7.96
C PRO A 21 22.66 -0.58 9.08
N GLN A 22 22.86 -0.17 10.32
CA GLN A 22 22.29 -0.73 11.54
C GLN A 22 22.59 -2.23 11.68
N ASP A 23 23.85 -2.61 11.39
CA ASP A 23 24.29 -3.99 11.51
C ASP A 23 24.95 -4.27 12.86
N PHE A 24 24.16 -4.82 13.78
CA PHE A 24 24.65 -5.19 15.10
C PHE A 24 25.60 -6.41 15.12
N VAL A 25 25.86 -7.08 14.00
CA VAL A 25 26.87 -8.16 13.94
C VAL A 25 28.27 -7.61 14.28
N SER A 26 28.54 -6.37 13.89
CA SER A 26 29.83 -5.70 14.14
C SER A 26 29.85 -4.87 15.43
N ALA A 27 28.73 -4.80 16.15
CA ALA A 27 28.58 -3.95 17.32
C ALA A 27 29.55 -4.37 18.43
N GLN A 28 30.09 -3.37 19.13
CA GLN A 28 30.68 -3.58 20.43
C GLN A 28 29.53 -3.82 21.41
N VAL A 29 29.62 -4.87 22.23
CA VAL A 29 28.71 -5.01 23.35
C VAL A 29 29.26 -4.15 24.49
N GLY A 30 28.53 -3.11 24.85
CA GLY A 30 28.84 -2.25 25.98
C GLY A 30 28.91 -3.07 27.26
N GLY A 31 30.09 -3.11 27.87
CA GLY A 31 30.27 -3.55 29.24
C GLY A 31 30.56 -2.32 30.10
N ALA A 32 29.57 -1.85 30.84
CA ALA A 32 29.76 -0.90 31.93
C ALA A 32 29.00 -1.40 33.16
N GLU A 33 29.51 -1.05 34.35
CA GLU A 33 29.20 -1.55 35.70
C GLU A 33 27.86 -2.32 35.85
N GLU A 34 27.94 -3.55 36.39
CA GLU A 34 26.78 -4.37 36.76
C GLU A 34 25.72 -3.51 37.47
N GLY A 35 24.57 -3.35 36.82
CA GLY A 35 23.55 -2.43 37.27
C GLY A 35 22.16 -2.95 36.95
N TRP A 36 21.27 -2.80 37.90
CA TRP A 36 19.86 -3.14 37.76
C TRP A 36 19.03 -1.88 37.92
N MET A 37 18.07 -1.66 37.03
CA MET A 37 17.04 -0.64 37.23
C MET A 37 15.70 -1.29 37.56
N GLU A 38 14.88 -0.59 38.34
CA GLU A 38 13.48 -0.98 38.54
C GLU A 38 12.74 -0.89 37.21
N CYS A 39 11.88 -1.87 36.93
CA CYS A 39 11.08 -1.86 35.72
C CYS A 39 10.21 -0.60 35.63
N PRO A 40 10.39 0.27 34.62
CA PRO A 40 9.64 1.52 34.50
C PRO A 40 8.16 1.29 34.17
N GLY A 41 7.78 0.07 33.77
CA GLY A 41 6.40 -0.32 33.49
C GLY A 41 5.60 -0.71 34.74
N CYS A 42 6.20 -1.41 35.71
CA CYS A 42 5.49 -1.91 36.90
C CYS A 42 5.99 -1.33 38.24
N GLY A 43 7.11 -0.63 38.26
CA GLY A 43 7.60 0.10 39.45
C GLY A 43 8.09 -0.78 40.61
N GLY A 44 8.56 -2.01 40.37
CA GLY A 44 9.35 -2.72 41.38
C GLY A 44 9.29 -4.25 41.45
N GLU A 45 8.36 -4.94 40.79
CA GLU A 45 8.30 -6.42 40.87
C GLU A 45 9.32 -7.14 39.95
N GLY A 46 10.04 -6.40 39.11
CA GLY A 46 11.11 -6.95 38.29
C GLY A 46 12.25 -5.96 38.08
N SER A 47 13.48 -6.47 38.09
CA SER A 47 14.70 -5.73 37.79
C SER A 47 15.11 -5.97 36.33
N VAL A 48 15.55 -4.92 35.66
CA VAL A 48 16.04 -4.98 34.28
C VAL A 48 17.55 -4.80 34.30
N GLU A 49 18.27 -5.72 33.65
CA GLU A 49 19.72 -5.64 33.50
C GLU A 49 20.07 -4.46 32.60
N LEU A 50 21.00 -3.60 33.04
CA LEU A 50 21.51 -2.49 32.24
C LEU A 50 22.61 -2.93 31.24
N THR A 51 22.90 -4.22 31.19
CA THR A 51 24.07 -4.80 30.50
C THR A 51 23.65 -5.55 29.25
N ALA A 52 23.69 -4.88 28.09
CA ALA A 52 23.98 -5.44 26.75
C ALA A 52 23.77 -4.38 25.64
N ASP A 53 24.34 -3.19 25.80
CA ASP A 53 24.15 -2.14 24.79
C ASP A 53 24.89 -2.51 23.49
N TYR A 54 24.22 -2.47 22.35
CA TYR A 54 24.90 -2.50 21.06
C TYR A 54 25.48 -1.12 20.79
N LEU A 55 26.78 -0.97 21.01
CA LEU A 55 27.51 0.27 20.86
C LEU A 55 28.41 0.24 19.63
N ASN A 56 28.72 1.43 19.12
CA ASN A 56 29.75 1.66 18.11
C ASN A 56 29.60 0.81 16.83
N TYR A 57 28.37 0.44 16.48
CA TYR A 57 28.08 -0.38 15.31
C TYR A 57 28.19 0.45 14.03
N ASP A 58 28.48 -0.23 12.91
CA ASP A 58 28.80 0.41 11.61
C ASP A 58 29.99 1.40 11.65
N GLY A 59 30.84 1.33 12.69
CA GLY A 59 31.97 2.25 12.88
C GLY A 59 31.57 3.66 13.32
N VAL A 60 30.34 3.86 13.78
CA VAL A 60 29.81 5.16 14.24
C VAL A 60 29.55 5.11 15.74
N ALA A 61 29.87 6.19 16.46
CA ALA A 61 29.57 6.34 17.89
C ALA A 61 28.05 6.49 18.14
N LEU A 62 27.34 5.36 18.04
CA LEU A 62 25.89 5.21 18.18
C LEU A 62 25.58 3.96 19.02
N GLY A 63 24.49 4.00 19.78
CA GLY A 63 24.08 2.93 20.67
C GLY A 63 22.59 2.62 20.58
N VAL A 64 22.23 1.34 20.70
CA VAL A 64 20.84 0.89 20.90
C VAL A 64 20.82 -0.13 22.03
N GLN A 65 19.87 0.06 22.95
CA GLN A 65 19.59 -0.85 24.05
C GLN A 65 18.18 -1.43 23.88
N PHE A 66 18.06 -2.76 23.91
CA PHE A 66 16.78 -3.46 24.00
C PHE A 66 16.65 -3.99 25.43
N TYR A 67 15.68 -3.45 26.18
CA TYR A 67 15.46 -3.84 27.57
C TYR A 67 13.98 -4.15 27.82
N GLY A 68 13.70 -5.05 28.76
CA GLY A 68 12.33 -5.40 29.13
C GLY A 68 12.25 -6.69 29.93
N ILE A 69 11.06 -6.96 30.49
CA ILE A 69 10.76 -8.20 31.22
C ILE A 69 10.10 -9.19 30.26
N GLY A 70 10.54 -10.45 30.30
CA GLY A 70 10.02 -11.52 29.43
C GLY A 70 10.50 -11.38 27.98
N GLU A 71 9.83 -12.05 27.04
CA GLU A 71 10.23 -12.10 25.62
C GLU A 71 10.06 -10.80 24.78
N PRO A 72 9.28 -9.76 25.16
CA PRO A 72 9.09 -8.58 24.31
C PRO A 72 10.36 -7.88 23.81
N HIS A 73 11.41 -7.80 24.65
CA HIS A 73 12.68 -7.18 24.24
C HIS A 73 13.41 -8.01 23.16
N ILE A 74 13.33 -9.34 23.25
CA ILE A 74 13.86 -10.29 22.24
C ILE A 74 13.13 -10.06 20.91
N HIS A 75 11.81 -9.91 20.94
CA HIS A 75 11.02 -9.66 19.74
C HIS A 75 11.29 -8.27 19.13
N ALA A 76 11.50 -7.26 19.97
CA ALA A 76 11.87 -5.92 19.51
C ALA A 76 13.22 -5.91 18.79
N GLU A 77 14.23 -6.59 19.37
CA GLU A 77 15.54 -6.75 18.74
C GLU A 77 15.42 -7.49 17.40
N ALA A 78 14.70 -8.61 17.38
CA ALA A 78 14.49 -9.41 16.17
C ALA A 78 13.80 -8.59 15.07
N HIS A 79 12.78 -7.80 15.42
CA HIS A 79 12.10 -6.91 14.48
C HIS A 79 13.05 -5.86 13.91
N TYR A 80 13.82 -5.19 14.77
CA TYR A 80 14.79 -4.16 14.34
C TYR A 80 15.83 -4.75 13.38
N ARG A 81 16.35 -5.95 13.69
CA ARG A 81 17.28 -6.66 12.82
C ARG A 81 16.69 -7.05 11.47
N ALA A 82 15.39 -7.34 11.41
CA ALA A 82 14.68 -7.67 10.18
C ALA A 82 14.34 -6.43 9.33
N ALA A 83 14.11 -5.29 9.97
CA ALA A 83 13.70 -4.03 9.34
C ALA A 83 14.87 -3.04 9.13
N ARG A 84 16.09 -3.56 8.91
CA ARG A 84 17.27 -2.71 8.67
C ARG A 84 17.07 -1.80 7.45
N PRO A 85 17.77 -0.65 7.38
CA PRO A 85 17.63 0.30 6.28
C PRO A 85 17.72 -0.32 4.88
N ALA A 86 18.64 -1.26 4.65
CA ALA A 86 18.74 -1.97 3.37
C ALA A 86 17.47 -2.75 3.00
N VAL A 87 16.83 -3.42 3.97
CA VAL A 87 15.58 -4.16 3.75
C VAL A 87 14.44 -3.19 3.47
N VAL A 88 14.34 -2.10 4.24
CA VAL A 88 13.33 -1.06 4.04
C VAL A 88 13.42 -0.44 2.65
N LEU A 89 14.62 -0.15 2.17
CA LEU A 89 14.83 0.39 0.82
C LEU A 89 14.33 -0.58 -0.26
N THR A 90 14.67 -1.87 -0.15
CA THR A 90 14.12 -2.91 -1.05
C THR A 90 12.60 -2.97 -1.00
N MET A 91 11.99 -2.89 0.19
CA MET A 91 10.53 -2.86 0.34
C MET A 91 9.91 -1.62 -0.33
N VAL A 92 10.53 -0.45 -0.21
CA VAL A 92 10.05 0.78 -0.86
C VAL A 92 10.06 0.63 -2.38
N GLU A 93 11.15 0.09 -2.94
CA GLU A 93 11.27 -0.17 -4.38
C GLU A 93 10.19 -1.15 -4.87
N GLU A 94 9.98 -2.25 -4.14
CA GLU A 94 8.94 -3.23 -4.46
C GLU A 94 7.54 -2.63 -4.42
N ILE A 95 7.22 -1.85 -3.37
CA ILE A 95 5.92 -1.17 -3.24
C ILE A 95 5.70 -0.19 -4.39
N ARG A 96 6.72 0.58 -4.79
CA ARG A 96 6.63 1.49 -5.95
C ARG A 96 6.36 0.73 -7.25
N SER A 97 7.09 -0.36 -7.48
CA SER A 97 6.90 -1.24 -8.64
C SER A 97 5.47 -1.81 -8.68
N LEU A 98 4.96 -2.33 -7.57
CA LEU A 98 3.60 -2.85 -7.47
C LEU A 98 2.55 -1.77 -7.73
N ARG A 99 2.74 -0.55 -7.21
CA ARG A 99 1.84 0.58 -7.48
C ARG A 99 1.83 0.97 -8.96
N GLN A 100 3.00 0.96 -9.61
CA GLN A 100 3.11 1.21 -11.04
C GLN A 100 2.41 0.12 -11.87
N GLN A 101 2.67 -1.15 -11.59
CA GLN A 101 2.03 -2.28 -12.28
C GLN A 101 0.50 -2.23 -12.12
N LEU A 102 0.00 -1.87 -10.94
CA LEU A 102 -1.44 -1.73 -10.72
C LEU A 102 -2.03 -0.62 -11.60
N GLU A 103 -1.32 0.49 -11.78
CA GLU A 103 -1.77 1.59 -12.64
C GLU A 103 -1.75 1.20 -14.12
N GLU A 104 -0.71 0.48 -14.56
CA GLU A 104 -0.62 -0.09 -15.90
C GLU A 104 -1.75 -1.10 -16.15
N GLN A 105 -2.08 -1.95 -15.17
CA GLN A 105 -3.19 -2.89 -15.27
C GLN A 105 -4.56 -2.20 -15.35
N LYS A 106 -4.77 -1.08 -14.67
CA LYS A 106 -6.02 -0.29 -14.82
C LYS A 106 -6.17 0.26 -16.24
N GLY A 107 -5.06 0.61 -16.89
CA GLY A 107 -5.02 1.11 -18.26
C GLY A 107 -5.03 0.03 -19.34
N THR A 108 -4.69 -1.22 -18.99
CA THR A 108 -4.56 -2.31 -19.97
C THR A 108 -5.90 -2.97 -20.20
N SER A 109 -6.70 -2.34 -21.05
CA SER A 109 -7.88 -2.97 -21.62
C SER A 109 -7.46 -4.16 -22.49
N ARG A 110 -8.13 -5.31 -22.34
CA ARG A 110 -7.82 -6.50 -23.13
C ARG A 110 -8.09 -6.23 -24.61
N THR A 111 -7.18 -6.63 -25.49
CA THR A 111 -7.43 -6.67 -26.94
C THR A 111 -8.39 -7.82 -27.25
N ILE A 112 -9.44 -7.54 -28.02
CA ILE A 112 -10.45 -8.49 -28.49
C ILE A 112 -10.38 -8.51 -30.02
N THR A 113 -10.35 -9.72 -30.60
CA THR A 113 -10.41 -9.91 -32.06
C THR A 113 -11.78 -10.46 -32.46
N LEU A 114 -12.49 -9.74 -33.33
CA LEU A 114 -13.79 -10.14 -33.86
C LEU A 114 -13.71 -10.20 -35.39
N SER A 115 -13.91 -11.40 -35.96
CA SER A 115 -13.87 -11.62 -37.42
C SER A 115 -12.61 -11.06 -38.12
N GLY A 116 -11.46 -11.07 -37.44
CA GLY A 116 -10.19 -10.56 -37.95
C GLY A 116 -9.94 -9.06 -37.70
N CYS A 117 -10.87 -8.35 -37.05
CA CYS A 117 -10.69 -6.96 -36.64
C CYS A 117 -10.28 -6.89 -35.16
N GLU A 118 -9.29 -6.06 -34.84
CA GLU A 118 -8.81 -5.83 -33.47
C GLU A 118 -9.47 -4.60 -32.82
N PHE A 119 -9.93 -4.78 -31.59
CA PHE A 119 -10.50 -3.72 -30.74
C PHE A 119 -9.91 -3.82 -29.34
N THR A 120 -9.82 -2.72 -28.61
CA THR A 120 -9.68 -2.80 -27.15
C THR A 120 -11.06 -2.97 -26.53
N GLU A 121 -11.15 -3.72 -25.43
CA GLU A 121 -12.39 -3.88 -24.68
C GLU A 121 -12.97 -2.50 -24.28
N ASP A 122 -12.12 -1.55 -23.89
CA ASP A 122 -12.50 -0.21 -23.43
C ASP A 122 -13.04 0.64 -24.59
N ASP A 123 -12.43 0.60 -25.78
CA ASP A 123 -12.93 1.32 -26.95
C ASP A 123 -14.25 0.75 -27.46
N LEU A 124 -14.38 -0.59 -27.43
CA LEU A 124 -15.61 -1.27 -27.82
C LEU A 124 -16.75 -0.91 -26.85
N LEU A 125 -16.50 -1.01 -25.55
CA LEU A 125 -17.47 -0.66 -24.50
C LEU A 125 -17.81 0.83 -24.53
N ARG A 126 -16.82 1.72 -24.66
CA ARG A 126 -17.03 3.17 -24.80
C ARG A 126 -17.92 3.48 -25.98
N THR A 127 -17.66 2.84 -27.12
CA THR A 127 -18.46 3.01 -28.33
C THR A 127 -19.89 2.51 -28.13
N ALA A 128 -20.07 1.33 -27.52
CA ALA A 128 -21.38 0.80 -27.21
C ALA A 128 -22.18 1.71 -26.25
N VAL A 129 -21.55 2.20 -25.19
CA VAL A 129 -22.15 3.13 -24.21
C VAL A 129 -22.55 4.45 -24.88
N ARG A 130 -21.67 4.99 -25.74
CA ARG A 130 -21.92 6.23 -26.49
C ARG A 130 -23.11 6.09 -27.44
N MET A 131 -23.20 4.94 -28.12
CA MET A 131 -24.16 4.70 -29.19
C MET A 131 -25.52 4.20 -28.69
N VAL A 132 -25.69 3.97 -27.39
CA VAL A 132 -26.97 3.56 -26.82
C VAL A 132 -28.04 4.61 -27.14
N ARG A 133 -29.18 4.17 -27.67
CA ARG A 133 -30.31 5.02 -28.07
C ARG A 133 -31.63 4.33 -27.80
N GLY A 134 -32.67 5.12 -27.57
CA GLY A 134 -34.02 4.62 -27.39
C GLY A 134 -34.60 4.03 -28.67
N THR A 135 -35.41 2.98 -28.54
CA THR A 135 -36.18 2.41 -29.66
C THR A 135 -37.54 3.10 -29.84
N THR A 136 -38.01 3.80 -28.79
CA THR A 136 -39.30 4.48 -28.75
C THR A 136 -39.18 5.98 -29.00
N ARG A 137 -40.31 6.67 -29.22
CA ARG A 137 -40.36 8.15 -29.32
C ARG A 137 -40.22 8.84 -27.96
N MET A 138 -40.42 8.11 -26.85
CA MET A 138 -40.31 8.70 -25.52
C MET A 138 -38.85 8.91 -25.15
N LYS A 139 -38.56 10.01 -24.47
CA LYS A 139 -37.24 10.21 -23.86
C LYS A 139 -37.06 9.21 -22.73
N GLN A 140 -35.90 8.59 -22.67
CA GLN A 140 -35.52 7.72 -21.56
C GLN A 140 -34.12 8.11 -21.08
N PRO A 141 -33.86 8.09 -19.77
CA PRO A 141 -32.53 8.36 -19.26
C PRO A 141 -31.57 7.27 -19.74
N ARG A 142 -30.34 7.66 -20.04
CA ARG A 142 -29.30 6.78 -20.59
C ARG A 142 -29.15 5.50 -19.77
N TRP A 143 -29.22 5.55 -18.44
CA TRP A 143 -29.08 4.37 -17.59
C TRP A 143 -30.16 3.31 -17.84
N VAL A 144 -31.39 3.70 -18.19
CA VAL A 144 -32.47 2.75 -18.52
C VAL A 144 -32.11 2.01 -19.80
N LEU A 145 -31.67 2.75 -20.82
CA LEU A 145 -31.26 2.18 -22.10
C LEU A 145 -30.03 1.28 -21.97
N MET A 146 -29.11 1.64 -21.07
CA MET A 146 -27.93 0.83 -20.76
C MET A 146 -28.28 -0.49 -20.09
N LYS A 147 -29.27 -0.51 -19.18
CA LYS A 147 -29.74 -1.77 -18.59
C LYS A 147 -30.26 -2.72 -19.65
N ASP A 148 -31.02 -2.22 -20.60
CA ASP A 148 -31.61 -3.02 -21.67
C ASP A 148 -30.53 -3.50 -22.65
N ALA A 149 -29.57 -2.65 -23.01
CA ALA A 149 -28.50 -2.99 -23.94
C ALA A 149 -27.48 -4.00 -23.37
N PHE A 150 -27.16 -3.90 -22.08
CA PHE A 150 -26.15 -4.75 -21.42
C PHE A 150 -26.74 -5.82 -20.51
N CYS A 151 -28.07 -5.93 -20.43
CA CYS A 151 -28.78 -6.86 -19.54
C CYS A 151 -28.28 -6.79 -18.09
N CYS A 152 -28.20 -5.58 -17.52
CA CYS A 152 -27.57 -5.36 -16.20
C CYS A 152 -28.47 -4.57 -15.22
N GLY A 153 -28.04 -4.51 -13.95
CA GLY A 153 -28.70 -3.72 -12.90
C GLY A 153 -28.40 -2.22 -13.00
N SER A 154 -29.20 -1.38 -12.34
CA SER A 154 -29.06 0.10 -12.38
C SER A 154 -27.71 0.60 -11.85
N GLY A 155 -27.18 -0.02 -10.80
CA GLY A 155 -25.84 0.33 -10.27
C GLY A 155 -24.73 0.11 -11.30
N VAL A 156 -24.79 -1.00 -12.05
CA VAL A 156 -23.84 -1.30 -13.12
C VAL A 156 -24.01 -0.35 -14.29
N ALA A 157 -25.25 -0.04 -14.68
CA ALA A 157 -25.54 0.92 -15.74
C ALA A 157 -24.98 2.32 -15.41
N HIS A 158 -25.14 2.80 -14.17
CA HIS A 158 -24.54 4.07 -13.72
C HIS A 158 -23.02 4.03 -13.76
N ALA A 159 -22.41 2.94 -13.26
CA ALA A 159 -20.97 2.78 -13.27
C ALA A 159 -20.40 2.79 -14.70
N LEU A 160 -21.06 2.11 -15.65
CA LEU A 160 -20.67 2.10 -17.06
C LEU A 160 -20.74 3.50 -17.68
N CYS A 161 -21.83 4.24 -17.49
CA CYS A 161 -21.92 5.61 -17.99
C CYS A 161 -20.77 6.47 -17.44
N ARG A 162 -20.58 6.46 -16.12
CA ARG A 162 -19.56 7.29 -15.46
C ARG A 162 -18.13 6.91 -15.83
N ARG A 163 -17.84 5.61 -15.97
CA ARG A 163 -16.52 5.12 -16.40
C ARG A 163 -16.06 5.78 -17.70
N PHE A 164 -16.99 6.04 -18.62
CA PHE A 164 -16.68 6.64 -19.92
C PHE A 164 -17.07 8.11 -20.04
N GLY A 165 -17.36 8.78 -18.90
CA GLY A 165 -17.66 10.21 -18.87
C GLY A 165 -19.05 10.60 -19.38
N PHE A 166 -20.00 9.67 -19.45
CA PHE A 166 -21.38 9.95 -19.82
C PHE A 166 -22.26 10.17 -18.58
N ASP A 167 -23.21 11.11 -18.68
CA ASP A 167 -24.22 11.34 -17.67
C ASP A 167 -25.30 10.22 -17.75
N PRO A 168 -25.47 9.40 -16.69
CA PRO A 168 -26.49 8.36 -16.67
C PRO A 168 -27.93 8.89 -16.73
N ASP A 169 -28.17 10.11 -16.25
CA ASP A 169 -29.50 10.71 -16.17
C ASP A 169 -29.82 11.56 -17.41
N GLU A 170 -28.91 11.62 -18.39
CA GLU A 170 -29.13 12.28 -19.67
C GLU A 170 -30.31 11.63 -20.42
N ASP A 171 -31.31 12.45 -20.74
CA ASP A 171 -32.47 12.05 -21.53
C ASP A 171 -32.13 11.86 -23.01
N LEU A 172 -32.13 10.62 -23.46
CA LEU A 172 -31.85 10.27 -24.85
C LEU A 172 -33.14 10.08 -25.66
N ARG A 173 -33.07 10.44 -26.95
CA ARG A 173 -34.11 10.19 -27.96
C ARG A 173 -33.60 9.17 -28.99
N LYS A 174 -34.52 8.61 -29.77
CA LYS A 174 -34.22 7.82 -30.97
C LYS A 174 -33.32 8.61 -31.93
#